data_AF-A0A9D6X801-F1
#
_entry.id   AF-A0A9D6X801-F1
#
_cell.length_a   1.000
_cell.length_b   1.000
_cell.length_c   1.000
_cell.angle_alpha   90.00
_cell.angle_beta   90.00
_cell.angle_gamma   90.00
#
_symmetry.space_group_name_H-M   'P 1'
#
loop_
_entity.id
_entity.type
_entity.pdbx_description
1 polymer ?
#
loop_
_entity_poly.entity_id
_entity_poly.type
_entity_poly.pdbx_seq_one_letter_code
_entity_poly.pdbx_strand_id
1 'polypeptide(L)'
;MTRLQYAILVATMILSGFLGGAMSERLFSGGIAGAESRTNKASAEEFLLLDKNGTARAGLGLDANGEVGLVLTSKDGGRRLYLSPDDRVALKLLDRNGTVIWSAP
;
A
#
# COMPACT_ATOMS: atom_id res chain seq x y z
N MET A 1 -56.34 -10.25 35.70
CA MET A 1 -54.88 -10.29 35.53
C MET A 1 -54.23 -10.02 36.87
N THR A 2 -53.47 -10.96 37.41
CA THR A 2 -52.77 -10.81 38.70
C THR A 2 -51.42 -10.13 38.50
N ARG A 3 -50.88 -9.46 39.54
CA ARG A 3 -49.57 -8.81 39.48
C ARG A 3 -48.44 -9.77 39.06
N LEU A 4 -48.60 -11.06 39.39
CA LEU A 4 -47.69 -12.13 39.00
C LEU A 4 -47.73 -12.42 37.48
N GLN A 5 -48.91 -12.41 36.87
CA GLN A 5 -49.05 -12.59 35.41
C GLN A 5 -48.39 -11.43 34.63
N TYR A 6 -48.48 -10.20 35.17
CA TYR A 6 -47.84 -9.04 34.57
C TYR A 6 -46.31 -9.10 34.67
N ALA A 7 -45.77 -9.54 35.81
CA ALA A 7 -44.33 -9.71 35.99
C ALA A 7 -43.74 -10.78 35.06
N ILE A 8 -44.46 -11.89 34.86
CA ILE A 8 -44.06 -12.95 33.93
C ILE A 8 -44.05 -12.45 32.47
N LEU A 9 -45.05 -11.64 32.08
CA LEU A 9 -45.09 -11.04 30.74
C LEU A 9 -43.92 -10.08 30.49
N VAL A 10 -43.57 -9.24 31.47
CA VAL A 10 -42.43 -8.33 31.33
C VAL A 10 -41.11 -9.11 31.25
N ALA A 11 -40.92 -10.14 32.08
CA ALA A 11 -39.71 -10.95 32.07
C ALA A 11 -39.51 -11.67 30.72
N THR A 12 -40.59 -12.19 30.12
CA THR A 12 -40.52 -12.87 28.82
C THR A 12 -40.20 -11.92 27.66
N MET A 13 -40.66 -10.68 27.69
CA MET A 13 -40.28 -9.66 26.70
C MET A 13 -38.79 -9.30 26.77
N ILE A 14 -38.24 -9.16 27.98
CA ILE A 14 -36.83 -8.82 28.17
C ILE A 14 -35.93 -9.96 27.70
N LEU A 15 -36.25 -11.20 28.09
CA LEU A 15 -35.47 -12.38 27.73
C LEU A 15 -35.47 -12.63 26.21
N SER A 16 -36.61 -12.46 25.54
CA SER A 16 -36.73 -12.63 24.08
C SER A 16 -35.96 -11.55 23.30
N GLY A 17 -36.00 -10.29 23.75
CA GLY A 17 -35.21 -9.21 23.13
C GLY A 17 -33.71 -9.44 23.23
N PHE A 18 -33.22 -9.88 24.39
CA PHE A 18 -31.79 -10.12 24.61
C PHE A 18 -31.27 -11.34 23.83
N LEU A 19 -32.01 -12.45 23.87
CA LEU A 19 -31.68 -13.66 23.10
C LEU A 19 -31.73 -13.38 21.59
N GLY A 20 -32.71 -12.61 21.11
CA GLY A 20 -32.82 -12.23 19.70
C GLY A 20 -31.69 -11.31 19.25
N GLY A 21 -31.33 -10.31 20.05
CA GLY A 21 -30.23 -9.37 19.74
C GLY A 21 -28.87 -10.07 19.65
N ALA A 22 -28.53 -10.91 20.64
CA ALA A 22 -27.26 -11.63 20.66
C ALA A 22 -27.13 -12.67 19.54
N MET A 23 -28.24 -13.30 19.14
CA MET A 23 -28.23 -14.29 18.06
C MET A 23 -28.19 -13.64 16.66
N SER A 24 -28.75 -12.43 16.52
CA SER A 24 -28.66 -11.61 15.30
C SER A 24 -27.21 -11.28 14.93
N GLU A 25 -26.38 -10.90 15.89
CA GLU A 25 -24.97 -10.61 15.63
C GLU A 25 -24.21 -11.81 15.09
N ARG A 26 -24.58 -13.04 15.49
CA ARG A 26 -23.87 -14.25 15.07
C ARG A 26 -24.37 -14.83 13.75
N LEU A 27 -25.64 -14.61 13.40
CA LEU A 27 -26.21 -15.05 12.12
C LEU A 27 -26.06 -14.03 10.98
N PHE A 28 -26.07 -12.73 11.28
CA PHE A 28 -26.02 -11.65 10.28
C PHE A 28 -24.65 -10.97 10.15
N SER A 29 -23.64 -11.34 10.95
CA SER A 29 -22.24 -10.96 10.70
C SER A 29 -21.58 -11.75 9.56
N GLY A 30 -22.35 -12.01 8.49
CA GLY A 30 -21.83 -12.41 7.19
C GLY A 30 -21.00 -11.27 6.62
N GLY A 31 -19.76 -11.16 7.10
CA GLY A 31 -18.81 -10.14 6.71
C GLY A 31 -19.21 -8.76 7.18
N ILE A 32 -18.74 -8.37 8.38
CA ILE A 32 -18.15 -7.03 8.46
C ILE A 32 -16.96 -7.10 7.50
N ALA A 33 -17.23 -6.87 6.22
CA ALA A 33 -16.20 -6.64 5.23
C ALA A 33 -15.50 -5.40 5.76
N GLY A 34 -14.37 -5.62 6.43
CA GLY A 34 -13.38 -4.60 6.61
C GLY A 34 -13.17 -4.03 5.22
N ALA A 35 -13.75 -2.87 4.96
CA ALA A 35 -13.25 -1.98 3.94
C ALA A 35 -11.90 -1.49 4.46
N GLU A 36 -10.96 -2.43 4.61
CA GLU A 36 -9.56 -2.16 4.54
C GLU A 36 -9.42 -1.52 3.17
N SER A 37 -9.24 -0.20 3.18
CA SER A 37 -8.91 0.56 2.00
C SER A 37 -7.86 -0.26 1.28
N ARG A 38 -8.23 -0.86 0.14
CA ARG A 38 -7.32 -1.57 -0.74
C ARG A 38 -6.31 -0.53 -1.13
N THR A 39 -5.28 -0.39 -0.31
CA THR A 39 -4.21 0.52 -0.61
C THR A 39 -3.59 -0.13 -1.81
N ASN A 40 -3.62 0.54 -2.96
CA ASN A 40 -2.94 0.11 -4.17
C ASN A 40 -1.42 0.17 -3.90
N LYS A 41 -0.93 -0.62 -2.95
CA LYS A 41 0.47 -0.84 -2.65
C LYS A 41 0.91 -1.93 -3.61
N ALA A 42 1.60 -1.52 -4.66
CA ALA A 42 2.48 -2.45 -5.35
C ALA A 42 3.70 -2.65 -4.45
N SER A 43 3.99 -3.90 -4.09
CA SER A 43 5.25 -4.28 -3.44
C SER A 43 6.09 -4.96 -4.51
N ALA A 44 7.22 -4.35 -4.83
CA ALA A 44 8.18 -4.86 -5.79
C ALA A 44 9.57 -4.39 -5.35
N GLU A 45 10.60 -5.19 -5.64
CA GLU A 45 11.99 -4.79 -5.45
C GLU A 45 12.39 -3.70 -6.46
N GLU A 46 11.70 -3.61 -7.59
CA GLU A 46 11.96 -2.63 -8.65
C GLU A 46 10.70 -2.23 -9.42
N PHE A 47 10.62 -0.95 -9.78
CA PHE A 47 9.66 -0.36 -10.70
C PHE A 47 10.38 0.21 -11.92
N LEU A 48 10.03 -0.27 -13.11
CA LEU A 48 10.60 0.20 -14.37
C LEU A 48 9.58 1.00 -15.19
N LEU A 49 9.97 2.18 -15.65
CA LEU A 49 9.26 2.90 -16.70
C LEU A 49 9.83 2.50 -18.05
N LEU A 50 9.05 1.75 -18.84
CA LEU A 50 9.43 1.30 -20.17
C LEU A 50 8.93 2.28 -21.24
N ASP A 51 9.70 2.45 -22.31
CA ASP A 51 9.23 3.12 -23.52
C ASP A 51 8.44 2.17 -24.45
N LYS A 52 7.97 2.71 -25.57
CA LYS A 52 7.19 1.96 -26.57
C LYS A 52 7.91 0.74 -27.18
N ASN A 53 9.23 0.68 -27.06
CA ASN A 53 10.05 -0.43 -27.56
C ASN A 53 10.38 -1.43 -26.43
N GLY A 54 9.86 -1.21 -25.22
CA GLY A 54 10.17 -2.01 -24.03
C GLY A 54 11.51 -1.65 -23.36
N THR A 55 12.15 -0.54 -23.75
CA THR A 55 13.42 -0.12 -23.14
C THR A 55 13.15 0.62 -21.82
N ALA A 56 13.85 0.25 -20.75
CA ALA A 56 13.74 0.96 -19.47
C ALA A 56 14.35 2.37 -19.55
N ARG A 57 13.59 3.35 -19.07
CA ARG A 57 13.91 4.78 -19.11
C ARG A 57 13.86 5.45 -17.74
N ALA A 58 13.23 4.80 -16.78
CA ALA A 58 13.41 5.07 -15.38
C ALA A 58 13.38 3.76 -14.59
N GLY A 59 14.05 3.74 -13.45
CA GLY A 59 14.00 2.65 -12.48
C GLY A 59 13.96 3.21 -11.08
N LEU A 60 13.05 2.72 -10.24
CA LEU A 60 13.05 2.93 -8.79
C LEU A 60 13.11 1.56 -8.13
N GLY A 61 14.16 1.28 -7.37
CA GLY A 61 14.31 -0.04 -6.76
C GLY A 61 15.45 -0.12 -5.79
N LEU A 62 15.71 -1.35 -5.34
CA LEU A 62 16.85 -1.71 -4.51
C LEU A 62 17.95 -2.32 -5.38
N ASP A 63 19.20 -1.99 -5.09
CA ASP A 63 20.35 -2.64 -5.72
C ASP A 63 20.68 -3.99 -5.05
N ALA A 64 21.78 -4.63 -5.47
CA ALA A 64 22.21 -5.91 -4.92
C ALA A 64 22.59 -5.86 -3.42
N ASN A 65 22.85 -4.67 -2.88
CA ASN A 65 23.17 -4.44 -1.47
C ASN A 65 21.94 -4.00 -0.67
N GLY A 66 20.78 -3.80 -1.33
CA GLY A 66 19.56 -3.29 -0.72
C GLY A 66 19.50 -1.77 -0.64
N GLU A 67 20.40 -1.06 -1.32
CA GLU A 67 20.43 0.41 -1.37
C GLU A 67 19.37 0.93 -2.35
N VAL A 68 18.67 2.00 -1.96
CA VAL A 68 17.59 2.54 -2.78
C VAL A 68 18.13 3.48 -3.87
N GLY A 69 17.66 3.30 -5.10
CA GLY A 69 18.07 4.10 -6.23
C GLY A 69 16.90 4.52 -7.11
N LEU A 70 16.96 5.77 -7.60
CA LEU A 70 16.17 6.27 -8.72
C LEU A 70 17.11 6.60 -9.88
N VAL A 71 16.86 6.00 -11.03
CA VAL A 71 17.60 6.27 -12.27
C VAL A 71 16.64 6.84 -13.31
N LEU A 72 17.05 7.89 -14.01
CA LEU A 72 16.36 8.45 -15.18
C LEU A 72 17.31 8.47 -16.37
N THR A 73 16.87 7.94 -17.51
CA THR A 73 17.65 7.89 -18.75
C THR A 73 16.99 8.71 -19.85
N SER A 74 17.74 9.61 -20.48
CA SER A 74 17.25 10.47 -21.58
C SER A 74 16.84 9.69 -22.82
N LYS A 75 16.09 10.34 -23.74
CA LYS A 75 15.49 9.66 -24.91
C LYS A 75 16.49 8.99 -25.83
N ASP A 76 17.63 9.63 -25.97
CA ASP A 76 18.76 9.22 -26.77
C ASP A 76 19.77 8.36 -25.98
N GLY A 77 19.48 8.04 -24.71
CA GLY A 77 20.38 7.34 -23.80
C GLY A 77 21.65 8.12 -23.43
N GLY A 78 21.77 9.38 -23.89
CA GLY A 78 22.99 10.18 -23.77
C GLY A 78 23.19 10.84 -22.40
N ARG A 79 22.18 10.81 -21.52
CA ARG A 79 22.28 11.31 -20.15
C ARG A 79 21.56 10.40 -19.19
N ARG A 80 22.14 10.26 -18.00
CA ARG A 80 21.56 9.49 -16.90
C ARG A 80 21.62 10.30 -15.61
N LEU A 81 20.48 10.48 -14.96
CA LEU A 81 20.43 11.02 -13.60
C LEU A 81 20.29 9.85 -12.63
N TYR A 82 21.16 9.81 -11.63
CA TYR A 82 21.10 8.90 -10.50
C TYR A 82 20.76 9.70 -9.25
N LEU A 83 19.84 9.17 -8.46
CA LEU A 83 19.52 9.64 -7.11
C LEU A 83 19.57 8.42 -6.18
N SER A 84 20.45 8.42 -5.19
CA SER A 84 20.47 7.43 -4.11
C SER A 84 20.83 8.13 -2.80
N PRO A 85 20.00 8.03 -1.75
CA PRO A 85 20.32 8.60 -0.44
C PRO A 85 21.41 7.80 0.30
N ASP A 86 21.70 6.58 -0.13
CA ASP A 86 22.68 5.69 0.49
C ASP A 86 24.11 5.95 -0.05
N ASP A 87 24.18 6.59 -1.21
CA ASP A 87 25.43 7.02 -1.85
C ASP A 87 26.03 8.26 -1.14
N ARG A 88 27.38 8.36 -1.09
CA ARG A 88 28.07 9.55 -0.56
C ARG A 88 27.74 10.84 -1.33
N VAL A 89 27.40 10.70 -2.60
CA VAL A 89 26.99 11.79 -3.49
C VAL A 89 25.60 11.42 -3.95
N ALA A 90 24.57 12.02 -3.34
CA ALA A 90 23.22 11.51 -3.52
C ALA A 90 22.72 11.70 -4.95
N LEU A 91 23.16 12.75 -5.65
CA LEU A 91 22.71 13.09 -6.99
C LEU A 91 23.89 13.13 -7.96
N LYS A 92 23.80 12.39 -9.07
CA LYS A 92 24.82 12.37 -10.13
C LYS A 92 24.14 12.47 -11.50
N LEU A 93 24.58 13.42 -12.33
CA LEU A 93 24.22 13.48 -13.75
C LEU A 93 25.42 13.02 -14.57
N LEU A 94 25.23 11.95 -15.33
CA LEU A 94 26.24 11.35 -16.20
C LEU A 94 25.95 11.67 -17.66
N ASP A 95 27.00 11.86 -18.44
CA ASP A 95 26.94 11.88 -19.90
C ASP A 95 26.88 10.46 -20.52
N ARG A 96 26.93 10.38 -21.85
CA ARG A 96 26.86 9.12 -22.60
C ARG A 96 28.03 8.18 -22.30
N ASN A 97 29.18 8.72 -21.92
CA ASN A 97 30.39 7.97 -21.62
C ASN A 97 30.44 7.52 -20.16
N GLY A 98 29.43 7.88 -19.35
CA GLY A 98 29.40 7.62 -17.92
C GLY A 98 30.18 8.64 -17.09
N THR A 99 30.59 9.76 -17.68
CA THR A 99 31.31 10.82 -16.96
C THR A 99 30.33 11.65 -16.16
N VAL A 100 30.61 11.86 -14.87
CA VAL A 100 29.81 12.76 -14.03
C VAL A 100 30.03 14.20 -14.50
N ILE A 101 29.00 14.80 -15.09
CA ILE A 101 29.02 16.20 -15.55
C ILE A 101 28.43 17.16 -14.52
N TRP A 102 27.69 16.64 -13.53
CA TRP A 102 27.22 17.40 -12.39
C TRP A 102 26.91 16.44 -11.23
N SER A 103 27.07 16.93 -10.00
CA SER A 103 26.73 16.17 -8.79
C SER A 103 26.32 17.08 -7.65
N ALA A 104 25.49 16.56 -6.74
CA ALA A 104 25.16 17.18 -5.46
C ALA A 104 25.19 16.14 -4.33
N PRO A 105 25.54 16.57 -3.11
CA PRO A 105 25.47 15.74 -1.92
C PRO A 105 24.02 15.38 -1.57
#